data_AF-A0A087BB95-F1
#
_entry.id   AF-A0A087BB95-F1
#
_cell.length_a   1.000
_cell.length_b   1.000
_cell.length_c   1.000
_cell.angle_alpha   90.00
_cell.angle_beta   90.00
_cell.angle_gamma   90.00
#
_symmetry.space_group_name_H-M   'P 1'
#
loop_
_entity.id
_entity.type
_entity.pdbx_description
1 polymer ?
#
loop_
_entity_poly.entity_id
_entity_poly.type
_entity_poly.pdbx_seq_one_letter_code
_entity_poly.pdbx_strand_id
1 'polypeptide(L)'
;MAGTRINEDYPDEAEPLAEGLEVPNYHYRCKACGYDFTKHQDFNDEPIHVCPVCGKEEVRKVYSAVPISFKGSGFYRTDSGK
;
A
#
# COMPACT_ATOMS: atom_id res chain seq x y z
N MET A 1 46.09 -17.30 19.36
CA MET A 1 45.80 -17.21 17.91
C MET A 1 44.30 -17.35 17.74
N ALA A 2 43.55 -16.26 17.88
CA ALA A 2 42.13 -16.23 17.58
C ALA A 2 41.90 -14.91 16.83
N GLY A 3 41.64 -15.01 15.53
CA GLY A 3 41.58 -13.88 14.62
C GLY A 3 40.98 -14.31 13.30
N THR A 4 39.66 -14.53 13.31
CA THR A 4 38.79 -14.69 12.15
C THR A 4 37.40 -14.33 12.66
N ARG A 5 36.58 -13.46 12.06
CA ARG A 5 36.56 -12.78 10.76
C ARG A 5 35.65 -11.56 10.95
N ILE A 6 35.92 -10.47 10.23
CA ILE A 6 34.87 -9.52 9.86
C ILE A 6 33.94 -10.21 8.86
N ASN A 7 32.63 -10.00 8.99
CA ASN A 7 31.71 -9.58 7.92
C ASN A 7 30.29 -9.47 8.49
N GLU A 8 29.71 -8.29 8.29
CA GLU A 8 28.34 -8.04 7.89
C GLU A 8 27.46 -9.29 7.73
N ASP A 9 26.53 -9.49 8.65
CA ASP A 9 25.20 -9.99 8.32
C ASP A 9 24.27 -9.44 9.40
N TYR A 10 24.01 -8.14 9.31
CA TYR A 10 22.84 -7.56 9.94
C TYR A 10 21.68 -8.18 9.16
N PRO A 11 20.89 -9.11 9.72
CA PRO A 11 19.78 -9.67 8.97
C PRO A 11 18.93 -8.50 8.50
N ASP A 12 18.81 -8.42 7.17
CA ASP A 12 17.90 -7.59 6.38
C ASP A 12 16.45 -8.04 6.62
N GLU A 13 16.14 -8.40 7.85
CA GLU A 13 14.85 -8.90 8.26
C GLU A 13 14.29 -7.78 9.11
N ALA A 14 13.69 -6.82 8.43
CA ALA A 14 12.83 -5.82 9.02
C ALA A 14 11.87 -6.53 9.98
N GLU A 15 12.23 -6.55 11.26
CA GLU A 15 11.32 -6.75 12.37
C GLU A 15 10.74 -5.37 12.68
N PRO A 16 9.60 -4.93 12.09
CA PRO A 16 8.93 -3.78 12.66
C PRO A 16 8.24 -4.23 13.94
N LEU A 17 8.93 -3.97 15.04
CA LEU A 17 8.39 -3.70 16.36
C LEU A 17 7.18 -2.75 16.26
N ALA A 18 5.97 -3.25 16.05
CA ALA A 18 4.77 -2.47 16.32
C ALA A 18 3.52 -3.35 16.44
N GLU A 19 3.29 -3.78 17.66
CA GLU A 19 1.99 -4.20 18.16
C GLU A 19 1.08 -2.94 18.19
N GLY A 20 0.69 -2.40 17.03
CA GLY A 20 -0.14 -1.19 16.95
C GLY A 20 -0.01 -0.28 15.72
N LEU A 21 0.77 -0.62 14.69
CA LEU A 21 0.70 0.12 13.42
C LEU A 21 -0.56 -0.33 12.65
N GLU A 22 -1.51 0.59 12.46
CA GLU A 22 -2.69 0.37 11.61
C GLU A 22 -2.26 0.22 10.15
N VAL A 23 -1.84 -0.99 9.76
CA VAL A 23 -1.50 -1.30 8.38
C VAL A 23 -2.73 -1.17 7.48
N PRO A 24 -2.64 -0.44 6.36
CA PRO A 24 -3.80 -0.14 5.54
C PRO A 24 -4.36 -1.42 4.91
N ASN A 25 -5.69 -1.41 4.76
CA ASN A 25 -6.40 -2.44 4.02
C ASN A 25 -6.46 -2.07 2.54
N TYR A 26 -6.05 -2.99 1.67
CA TYR A 26 -6.22 -2.86 0.23
C TYR A 26 -7.23 -3.88 -0.28
N HIS A 27 -8.15 -3.41 -1.11
CA HIS A 27 -9.11 -4.25 -1.81
C HIS A 27 -8.52 -4.71 -3.14
N TYR A 28 -8.70 -5.99 -3.45
CA TYR A 28 -8.23 -6.64 -4.66
C TYR A 28 -9.39 -7.36 -5.35
N ARG A 29 -9.30 -7.47 -6.68
CA ARG A 29 -10.23 -8.25 -7.50
C ARG A 29 -9.49 -9.01 -8.58
N CYS A 30 -9.76 -10.31 -8.67
CA CYS A 30 -9.28 -11.15 -9.77
C CYS A 30 -10.12 -10.91 -11.03
N LYS A 31 -9.48 -10.66 -12.17
CA LYS A 31 -10.18 -10.54 -13.47
C LYS A 31 -10.62 -11.89 -14.02
N ALA A 32 -9.94 -12.97 -13.67
CA ALA A 32 -10.18 -14.28 -14.26
C ALA A 32 -11.42 -15.00 -13.69
N CYS A 33 -11.65 -14.90 -12.38
CA CYS A 33 -12.79 -15.54 -11.70
C CYS A 33 -13.75 -14.53 -11.05
N GLY A 34 -13.40 -13.24 -11.00
CA GLY A 34 -14.22 -12.20 -10.39
C GLY A 34 -14.13 -12.09 -8.87
N TYR A 35 -13.36 -12.97 -8.21
CA TYR A 35 -13.24 -12.98 -6.74
C TYR A 35 -12.67 -11.66 -6.20
N ASP A 36 -13.37 -11.05 -5.24
CA ASP A 36 -12.92 -9.89 -4.48
C ASP A 36 -12.49 -10.27 -3.06
N PHE A 37 -11.45 -9.60 -2.57
CA PHE A 37 -10.91 -9.82 -1.24
C PHE A 37 -10.18 -8.58 -0.72
N THR A 38 -9.99 -8.52 0.59
CA THR A 38 -9.28 -7.44 1.29
C THR A 38 -8.05 -8.01 1.96
N LYS A 39 -6.93 -7.30 1.90
CA LYS A 39 -5.71 -7.69 2.61
C LYS A 39 -5.06 -6.48 3.27
N HIS A 40 -4.69 -6.66 4.54
CA HIS A 40 -3.80 -5.77 5.26
C HIS A 40 -2.39 -5.91 4.66
N GLN A 41 -1.81 -4.81 4.22
CA GLN A 41 -0.51 -4.81 3.58
C GLN A 41 0.18 -3.48 3.83
N ASP A 42 1.48 -3.52 4.14
CA ASP A 42 2.30 -2.34 4.27
C ASP A 42 2.37 -1.55 2.96
N PHE A 43 2.60 -0.24 3.08
CA PHE A 43 2.68 0.61 1.89
C PHE A 43 3.87 0.25 0.98
N ASN A 44 4.96 -0.25 1.58
CA ASN A 44 6.21 -0.58 0.89
C ASN A 44 6.26 -2.03 0.35
N ASP A 45 5.21 -2.80 0.61
CA ASP A 45 5.11 -4.21 0.27
C ASP A 45 4.72 -4.40 -1.21
N GLU A 46 5.14 -5.51 -1.81
CA GLU A 46 4.88 -5.76 -3.24
C GLU A 46 3.41 -6.15 -3.47
N PRO A 47 2.71 -5.58 -4.48
CA PRO A 47 1.30 -5.87 -4.70
C PRO A 47 1.04 -7.35 -5.03
N ILE A 48 -0.16 -7.81 -4.66
CA ILE A 48 -0.56 -9.21 -4.87
C ILE A 48 -1.01 -9.41 -6.31
N HIS A 49 -0.34 -10.31 -7.01
CA HIS A 49 -0.65 -10.68 -8.39
C HIS A 49 -1.43 -11.99 -8.52
N VAL A 50 -1.28 -12.92 -7.57
CA VAL A 50 -1.87 -14.27 -7.61
C VAL A 50 -3.22 -14.32 -6.89
N CYS A 51 -4.23 -14.91 -7.52
CA CYS A 51 -5.53 -15.12 -6.90
C CYS A 51 -5.51 -16.35 -5.97
N PRO A 52 -5.94 -16.23 -4.69
CA PRO A 52 -5.97 -17.36 -3.76
C PRO A 52 -7.03 -18.42 -4.09
N VAL A 53 -8.00 -18.10 -4.96
CA VAL A 53 -9.11 -19.00 -5.32
C VAL A 53 -8.82 -19.79 -6.59
N CYS A 54 -8.25 -19.16 -7.62
CA CYS A 54 -8.04 -19.79 -8.93
C CYS A 54 -6.56 -19.93 -9.33
N GLY A 55 -5.62 -19.39 -8.56
CA GLY A 55 -4.18 -19.48 -8.82
C GLY A 55 -3.66 -18.63 -9.98
N LYS A 56 -4.52 -17.88 -10.67
CA LYS A 56 -4.12 -17.06 -11.82
C LYS A 56 -3.52 -15.72 -11.39
N GLU A 57 -2.56 -15.23 -12.16
CA GLU A 57 -1.83 -13.97 -11.95
C GLU A 57 -2.58 -12.74 -12.50
N GLU A 58 -3.91 -12.75 -12.44
CA GLU A 58 -4.79 -11.73 -13.01
C GLU A 58 -5.50 -10.90 -11.91
N VAL A 59 -4.80 -10.64 -10.81
CA VAL A 59 -5.32 -9.82 -9.69
C VAL A 59 -4.95 -8.36 -9.87
N ARG A 60 -5.90 -7.47 -9.57
CA ARG A 60 -5.67 -6.02 -9.53
C ARG A 60 -6.17 -5.41 -8.24
N LYS A 61 -5.50 -4.37 -7.76
CA LYS A 61 -5.97 -3.51 -6.67
C LYS A 61 -7.16 -2.68 -7.15
N VAL A 62 -8.21 -2.63 -6.35
CA VAL A 62 -9.44 -1.88 -6.63
C VAL A 62 -9.36 -0.55 -5.89
N TYR A 63 -9.34 0.53 -6.66
CA TYR A 63 -9.41 1.89 -6.14
C TYR A 63 -10.84 2.40 -6.26
N SER A 64 -11.45 2.73 -5.13
CA SER A 64 -12.75 3.40 -5.09
C SER A 64 -12.55 4.91 -5.21
N ALA A 65 -13.40 5.58 -5.99
CA ALA A 65 -13.39 7.03 -6.06
C ALA A 65 -13.87 7.61 -4.73
N VAL A 66 -12.96 8.25 -3.98
CA VAL A 66 -13.31 8.97 -2.75
C VAL A 66 -13.70 10.40 -3.12
N PRO A 67 -14.87 10.92 -2.70
CA PRO A 67 -15.24 12.29 -2.98
C PRO A 67 -14.29 13.25 -2.25
N ILE A 68 -13.66 14.15 -3.00
CA ILE A 68 -12.83 15.22 -2.44
C ILE A 68 -13.72 16.36 -1.95
N SER A 69 -13.47 16.83 -0.71
CA SER A 69 -14.19 17.96 -0.12
C SER A 69 -13.24 19.14 0.04
N PHE A 70 -13.45 20.21 -0.73
CA PHE A 70 -12.70 21.45 -0.60
C PHE A 70 -13.37 22.37 0.43
N LYS A 71 -12.79 22.47 1.63
CA LYS A 71 -13.20 23.46 2.64
C LYS A 71 -12.31 24.71 2.51
N GLY A 72 -12.67 25.63 1.61
CA GLY A 72 -11.99 26.93 1.46
C GLY A 72 -12.88 28.07 1.95
N SER A 73 -12.46 28.80 3.00
CA SER A 73 -13.18 29.96 3.55
C SER A 73 -12.94 31.25 2.75
N GLY A 74 -13.08 31.20 1.43
CA GLY A 74 -13.01 32.36 0.55
C GLY A 74 -11.61 32.68 0.03
N PHE A 75 -11.44 32.56 -1.28
CA PHE A 75 -10.36 33.23 -2.00
C PHE A 75 -10.92 33.76 -3.32
N TYR A 76 -11.73 34.82 -3.22
CA TYR A 76 -12.06 35.67 -4.37
C TYR A 76 -11.55 37.08 -4.07
N ARG A 77 -10.29 37.36 -4.44
CA ARG A 77 -9.92 38.73 -4.81
C ARG A 77 -9.99 38.78 -6.33
N THR A 78 -11.16 39.16 -6.83
CA THR A 78 -11.36 39.61 -8.20
C THR A 78 -10.51 40.86 -8.41
N ASP A 79 -9.36 40.71 -9.07
CA ASP A 79 -8.71 41.85 -9.74
C ASP A 79 -9.45 42.06 -11.06
N SER A 80 -10.59 42.76 -11.01
CA SER A 80 -11.24 43.26 -12.21
C SER A 80 -10.57 44.57 -12.55
N GLY A 81 -9.58 44.48 -13.46
CA GLY A 81 -8.80 45.58 -13.99
C GLY A 81 -9.67 46.74 -14.47
N LYS A 82 -9.16 47.94 -14.18
CA LYS A 82 -9.74 49.24 -14.47
C LYS A 82 -9.52 49.65 -15.94
#